data_AF-A0A1I1SC39-F1
#
_entry.id   AF-A0A1I1SC39-F1
#
_cell.length_a   1.000
_cell.length_b   1.000
_cell.length_c   1.000
_cell.angle_alpha   90.00
_cell.angle_beta   90.00
_cell.angle_gamma   90.00
#
_symmetry.space_group_name_H-M   'P 1'
#
loop_
_entity.id
_entity.type
_entity.pdbx_description
1 polymer ?
#
loop_
_entity_poly.entity_id
_entity_poly.type
_entity_poly.pdbx_seq_one_letter_code
_entity_poly.pdbx_strand_id
1 'polypeptide(L)'
;MNRKYKYVLPLISFIVLSGLQLSGLTAFAQSPGPGQRIPLPPIPIKGDTTHILSKHFTTAAATKKAPDAKGFIQRWLVLEPVKKDIVRNNIFTDNYLRTTFSDDNFSSDYTIVPKDGQTVKVGNQELKWYALDSKAFNVNLYHFTYAINKPKYGILVWLVTVIDCPEEIQNVRMAAGCNSGSMWWLNGQESLLLSGDRDMIADNGTSARLTLKKGRNIIRGAVINGPGMANFCVRFLDEYGLPIKKLGISYQ
;
A
#
# COMPACT_ATOMS: atom_id res chain seq x y z
N MET A 1 48.77 42.63 56.80
CA MET A 1 50.04 43.00 56.14
C MET A 1 50.27 42.03 54.98
N ASN A 2 50.39 42.57 53.77
CA ASN A 2 50.52 41.89 52.47
C ASN A 2 51.50 40.70 52.45
N ARG A 3 51.12 39.59 51.77
CA ARG A 3 51.99 38.99 50.74
C ARG A 3 51.23 38.04 49.80
N LYS A 4 51.58 38.20 48.52
CA LYS A 4 50.95 37.66 47.31
C LYS A 4 51.42 36.24 47.02
N TYR A 5 50.53 35.37 46.58
CA TYR A 5 50.90 34.09 45.95
C TYR A 5 51.37 34.32 44.51
N LYS A 6 52.57 33.85 44.20
CA LYS A 6 53.03 33.58 42.83
C LYS A 6 53.73 32.23 42.85
N TYR A 7 53.10 31.20 42.30
CA TYR A 7 53.77 29.97 41.96
C TYR A 7 54.05 29.99 40.47
N VAL A 8 55.32 30.21 40.17
CA VAL A 8 55.95 30.03 38.86
C VAL A 8 56.16 28.52 38.68
N LEU A 9 55.82 27.99 37.50
CA LEU A 9 56.15 26.64 37.06
C LEU A 9 57.64 26.32 37.29
N PRO A 10 57.99 25.04 37.45
CA PRO A 10 58.76 24.48 36.34
C PRO A 10 58.32 23.08 35.90
N LEU A 11 58.52 22.91 34.61
CA LEU A 11 58.50 21.70 33.81
C LEU A 11 59.61 20.72 34.26
N ILE A 12 59.36 19.43 34.01
CA ILE A 12 60.34 18.35 33.76
C ILE A 12 60.85 17.58 35.00
N SER A 13 60.41 16.31 35.08
CA SER A 13 61.22 15.06 35.23
C SER A 13 60.29 14.01 35.87
N PHE A 14 59.60 13.15 35.13
CA PHE A 14 60.13 11.91 34.52
C PHE A 14 60.99 11.09 35.51
N ILE A 15 60.60 9.83 35.70
CA ILE A 15 61.32 8.69 36.33
C ILE A 15 60.77 8.28 37.72
N VAL A 16 60.33 7.01 37.75
CA VAL A 16 59.98 6.14 38.89
C VAL A 16 58.60 6.32 39.57
N LEU A 17 57.55 5.86 38.89
CA LEU A 17 56.52 5.07 39.58
C LEU A 17 56.33 3.73 38.85
N SER A 18 57.46 3.03 38.71
CA SER A 18 57.52 1.60 38.42
C SER A 18 57.23 0.84 39.71
N GLY A 19 56.02 0.30 39.83
CA GLY A 19 55.69 -0.55 40.97
C GLY A 19 54.25 -1.05 40.87
N LEU A 20 54.10 -2.24 40.29
CA LEU A 20 52.90 -3.06 40.28
C LEU A 20 51.76 -2.60 39.35
N GLN A 21 51.82 -3.03 38.08
CA GLN A 21 50.80 -3.89 37.46
C GLN A 21 51.24 -4.28 36.04
N LEU A 22 52.09 -5.31 35.94
CA LEU A 22 52.26 -6.08 34.70
C LEU A 22 52.14 -7.56 35.05
N SER A 23 50.90 -8.02 35.18
CA SER A 23 50.58 -9.43 35.04
C SER A 23 50.39 -9.68 33.56
N GLY A 24 51.38 -10.32 32.93
CA GLY A 24 51.27 -10.78 31.56
C GLY A 24 50.16 -11.82 31.43
N LEU A 25 49.28 -11.61 30.44
CA LEU A 25 48.74 -12.69 29.65
C LEU A 25 48.85 -12.28 28.19
N THR A 26 49.82 -12.91 27.53
CA THR A 26 49.93 -13.05 26.10
C THR A 26 48.64 -13.68 25.57
N ALA A 27 47.82 -12.91 24.84
CA ALA A 27 46.73 -13.45 24.06
C ALA A 27 47.30 -14.04 22.76
N PHE A 28 47.79 -15.28 22.82
CA PHE A 28 47.95 -16.09 21.62
C PHE A 28 46.64 -16.82 21.31
N ALA A 29 46.31 -16.84 20.02
CA ALA A 29 45.23 -17.60 19.36
C ALA A 29 43.82 -16.96 19.33
N GLN A 30 43.63 -15.97 18.45
CA GLN A 30 42.50 -16.05 17.53
C GLN A 30 43.00 -16.74 16.26
N SER A 31 42.39 -17.87 15.89
CA SER A 31 42.60 -18.50 14.59
C SER A 31 42.37 -17.46 13.49
N PRO A 32 43.09 -17.50 12.35
CA PRO A 32 42.80 -16.62 11.24
C PRO A 32 41.30 -16.73 10.93
N GLY A 33 40.58 -15.62 11.03
CA GLY A 33 39.18 -15.57 10.60
C GLY A 33 39.11 -16.10 9.16
N PRO A 34 38.01 -16.79 8.77
CA PRO A 34 37.90 -17.35 7.43
C PRO A 34 38.28 -16.27 6.42
N GLY A 35 39.27 -16.60 5.58
CA GLY A 35 39.83 -15.69 4.59
C GLY A 35 38.73 -15.00 3.78
N GLN A 36 39.07 -13.83 3.23
CA GLN A 36 38.22 -13.02 2.37
C GLN A 36 37.26 -13.90 1.56
N ARG A 37 35.96 -13.80 1.85
CA ARG A 37 34.93 -14.56 1.13
C ARG A 37 35.18 -14.38 -0.36
N ILE A 38 35.39 -15.49 -1.06
CA ILE A 38 35.50 -15.51 -2.52
C ILE A 38 34.25 -14.77 -3.05
N PRO A 39 34.40 -13.73 -3.90
CA PRO A 39 33.26 -13.08 -4.51
C PRO A 39 32.42 -14.14 -5.20
N LEU A 40 31.15 -14.25 -4.81
CA LEU A 40 30.24 -15.12 -5.54
C LEU A 40 30.26 -14.69 -7.02
N PRO A 41 30.33 -15.63 -7.97
CA PRO A 41 30.17 -15.28 -9.37
C PRO A 41 28.86 -14.51 -9.53
N PRO A 42 28.80 -13.47 -10.39
CA PRO A 42 27.56 -12.76 -10.65
C PRO A 42 26.52 -13.80 -11.06
N ILE A 43 25.49 -13.99 -10.24
CA ILE A 43 24.34 -14.81 -10.64
C ILE A 43 23.71 -14.04 -11.80
N PRO A 44 23.66 -14.60 -13.02
CA PRO A 44 22.92 -13.97 -14.08
C PRO A 44 21.49 -13.84 -13.58
N ILE A 45 21.03 -12.60 -13.33
CA ILE A 45 19.62 -12.35 -13.05
C ILE A 45 18.93 -12.62 -14.39
N LYS A 46 18.57 -13.88 -14.63
CA LYS A 46 17.67 -14.23 -15.72
C LYS A 46 16.42 -13.40 -15.43
N GLY A 47 16.21 -12.35 -16.22
CA GLY A 47 15.09 -11.43 -16.03
C GLY A 47 13.82 -12.26 -15.90
N ASP A 48 12.99 -11.94 -14.91
CA ASP A 48 11.77 -12.68 -14.69
C ASP A 48 10.87 -12.52 -15.92
N THR A 49 10.57 -13.62 -16.63
CA THR A 49 9.67 -13.61 -17.80
C THR A 49 8.26 -14.07 -17.44
N THR A 50 7.95 -14.23 -16.14
CA THR A 50 6.68 -14.80 -15.65
C THR A 50 5.59 -13.75 -15.40
N HIS A 51 5.76 -12.54 -15.93
CA HIS A 51 4.81 -11.43 -15.84
C HIS A 51 3.51 -11.75 -16.59
N ILE A 52 2.61 -12.49 -15.94
CA ILE A 52 1.38 -13.00 -16.54
C ILE A 52 0.18 -12.51 -15.73
N LEU A 53 -0.56 -11.56 -16.30
CA LEU A 53 -1.77 -10.99 -15.68
C LEU A 53 -2.83 -12.05 -15.40
N SER A 54 -2.98 -13.01 -16.32
CA SER A 54 -3.95 -14.09 -16.22
C SER A 54 -3.71 -15.06 -15.07
N LYS A 55 -2.58 -14.97 -14.36
CA LYS A 55 -2.30 -15.79 -13.16
C LYS A 55 -3.29 -15.47 -12.04
N HIS A 56 -3.51 -14.19 -11.78
CA HIS A 56 -4.34 -13.70 -10.65
C HIS A 56 -5.63 -13.01 -11.08
N PHE A 57 -5.71 -12.60 -12.34
CA PHE A 57 -6.84 -11.85 -12.88
C PHE A 57 -7.41 -12.51 -14.11
N THR A 58 -8.63 -12.13 -14.47
CA THR A 58 -9.21 -12.33 -15.80
C THR A 58 -9.70 -10.99 -16.31
N THR A 59 -9.67 -10.76 -17.62
CA THR A 59 -10.32 -9.58 -18.21
C THR A 59 -11.81 -9.61 -17.88
N ALA A 60 -12.34 -8.49 -17.40
CA ALA A 60 -13.75 -8.40 -17.05
C ALA A 60 -14.62 -8.37 -18.31
N ALA A 61 -15.72 -9.11 -18.30
CA ALA A 61 -16.73 -9.06 -19.36
C ALA A 61 -17.77 -7.96 -19.10
N ALA A 62 -18.33 -7.39 -20.16
CA ALA A 62 -19.39 -6.38 -20.09
C ALA A 62 -20.64 -6.83 -19.31
N THR A 63 -20.93 -8.14 -19.31
CA THR A 63 -22.05 -8.73 -18.57
C THR A 63 -21.84 -8.59 -17.06
N LYS A 64 -22.87 -8.12 -16.34
CA LYS A 64 -22.84 -7.99 -14.88
C LYS A 64 -22.60 -9.35 -14.20
N LYS A 65 -21.88 -9.35 -13.09
CA LYS A 65 -21.70 -10.54 -12.23
C LYS A 65 -22.13 -10.25 -10.79
N ALA A 66 -22.51 -11.28 -10.05
CA ALA A 66 -22.71 -11.14 -8.62
C ALA A 66 -21.36 -10.94 -7.89
N PRO A 67 -21.37 -10.35 -6.67
CA PRO A 67 -20.30 -10.53 -5.71
C PRO A 67 -19.97 -12.00 -5.46
N ASP A 68 -18.83 -12.26 -4.83
CA ASP A 68 -18.50 -13.64 -4.43
C ASP A 68 -19.48 -14.19 -3.36
N ALA A 69 -19.31 -15.46 -2.99
CA ALA A 69 -20.18 -16.12 -2.01
C ALA A 69 -20.18 -15.44 -0.63
N LYS A 70 -19.17 -14.62 -0.31
CA LYS A 70 -19.04 -13.83 0.93
C LYS A 70 -19.37 -12.34 0.71
N GLY A 71 -19.85 -11.94 -0.46
CA GLY A 71 -20.25 -10.58 -0.79
C GLY A 71 -19.11 -9.67 -1.28
N PHE A 72 -17.90 -10.19 -1.50
CA PHE A 72 -16.77 -9.36 -1.95
C PHE A 72 -16.87 -8.98 -3.42
N ILE A 73 -16.50 -7.74 -3.68
CA ILE A 73 -16.45 -7.14 -5.02
C ILE A 73 -15.10 -7.46 -5.65
N GLN A 74 -15.13 -8.30 -6.69
CA GLN A 74 -13.91 -8.77 -7.36
C GLN A 74 -13.62 -8.03 -8.67
N ARG A 75 -14.60 -7.34 -9.23
CA ARG A 75 -14.51 -6.65 -10.53
C ARG A 75 -14.18 -5.18 -10.33
N TRP A 76 -13.15 -4.71 -11.00
CA TRP A 76 -12.68 -3.33 -10.90
C TRP A 76 -12.07 -2.85 -12.22
N LEU A 77 -12.30 -1.59 -12.56
CA LEU A 77 -11.33 -0.81 -13.32
C LEU A 77 -10.18 -0.49 -12.39
N VAL A 78 -8.98 -0.88 -12.80
CA VAL A 78 -7.73 -0.66 -12.07
C VAL A 78 -6.82 0.20 -12.94
N LEU A 79 -6.44 1.37 -12.43
CA LEU A 79 -5.48 2.24 -13.12
C LEU A 79 -4.06 1.69 -12.94
N GLU A 80 -3.18 1.91 -13.91
CA GLU A 80 -1.74 1.76 -13.68
C GLU A 80 -1.28 2.56 -12.45
N PRO A 81 -0.26 2.08 -11.72
CA PRO A 81 0.17 2.74 -10.49
C PRO A 81 0.75 4.13 -10.78
N VAL A 82 0.29 5.12 -10.04
CA VAL A 82 0.99 6.39 -9.87
C VAL A 82 2.22 6.11 -9.01
N LYS A 83 3.42 6.34 -9.54
CA LYS A 83 4.66 6.21 -8.77
C LYS A 83 4.72 7.29 -7.68
N LYS A 84 5.13 6.90 -6.47
CA LYS A 84 5.33 7.74 -5.28
C LYS A 84 6.67 7.38 -4.62
N ASP A 85 7.33 8.38 -4.02
CA ASP A 85 8.57 8.16 -3.28
C ASP A 85 8.27 7.92 -1.79
N ILE A 86 7.80 6.72 -1.47
CA ILE A 86 7.39 6.33 -0.10
C ILE A 86 8.29 5.21 0.40
N VAL A 87 9.16 5.54 1.36
CA VAL A 87 10.14 4.60 1.92
C VAL A 87 9.55 3.80 3.10
N ARG A 88 8.56 4.36 3.81
CA ARG A 88 7.92 3.75 4.99
C ARG A 88 6.44 4.10 5.05
N ASN A 89 5.62 3.18 5.56
CA ASN A 89 4.17 3.32 5.60
C ASN A 89 3.64 4.09 6.82
N ASN A 90 4.49 4.36 7.83
CA ASN A 90 4.10 5.10 9.03
C ASN A 90 3.67 6.56 8.76
N ILE A 91 3.85 7.06 7.54
CA ILE A 91 3.42 8.40 7.11
C ILE A 91 1.94 8.47 6.70
N PHE A 92 1.25 7.33 6.59
CA PHE A 92 -0.14 7.25 6.13
C PHE A 92 -1.15 7.74 7.18
N THR A 93 -1.00 8.97 7.64
CA THR A 93 -2.00 9.67 8.46
C THR A 93 -3.20 10.08 7.61
N ASP A 94 -4.33 10.36 8.24
CA ASP A 94 -5.54 10.80 7.55
C ASP A 94 -5.29 12.01 6.64
N ASN A 95 -4.57 13.02 7.16
CA ASN A 95 -4.25 14.22 6.41
C ASN A 95 -3.35 13.90 5.21
N TYR A 96 -2.31 13.10 5.41
CA TYR A 96 -1.43 12.70 4.32
C TYR A 96 -2.19 11.99 3.20
N LEU A 97 -3.06 11.04 3.56
CA LEU A 97 -3.86 10.29 2.59
C LEU A 97 -4.80 11.22 1.81
N ARG A 98 -5.56 12.07 2.50
CA ARG A 98 -6.50 13.01 1.87
C ARG A 98 -5.80 13.96 0.91
N THR A 99 -4.70 14.57 1.35
CA THR A 99 -3.91 15.47 0.49
C THR A 99 -3.36 14.71 -0.71
N THR A 100 -2.72 13.55 -0.48
CA THR A 100 -2.12 12.75 -1.56
C THR A 100 -3.16 12.29 -2.59
N PHE A 101 -4.32 11.83 -2.14
CA PHE A 101 -5.41 11.40 -3.02
C PHE A 101 -6.08 12.56 -3.74
N SER A 102 -6.12 13.75 -3.14
CA SER A 102 -6.61 14.95 -3.81
C SER A 102 -5.65 15.42 -4.90
N ASP A 103 -4.35 15.48 -4.60
CA ASP A 103 -3.32 16.01 -5.51
C ASP A 103 -3.12 15.12 -6.74
N ASP A 104 -3.11 13.80 -6.56
CA ASP A 104 -2.94 12.82 -7.64
C ASP A 104 -4.26 12.22 -8.11
N ASN A 105 -5.36 12.98 -8.05
CA ASN A 105 -6.65 12.52 -8.54
C ASN A 105 -6.70 12.53 -10.08
N PHE A 106 -7.28 11.49 -10.67
CA PHE A 106 -7.47 11.40 -12.12
C PHE A 106 -8.68 12.21 -12.62
N SER A 107 -9.60 12.60 -11.72
CA SER A 107 -10.76 13.44 -12.06
C SER A 107 -11.39 14.06 -10.82
N SER A 108 -11.67 15.38 -10.88
CA SER A 108 -12.42 16.10 -9.85
C SER A 108 -13.88 15.67 -9.73
N ASP A 109 -14.46 15.07 -10.77
CA ASP A 109 -15.77 14.43 -10.69
C ASP A 109 -15.61 13.03 -10.10
N TYR A 110 -15.98 12.84 -8.83
CA TYR A 110 -15.89 11.55 -8.17
C TYR A 110 -16.89 10.49 -8.65
N THR A 111 -17.76 10.85 -9.61
CA THR A 111 -18.74 9.95 -10.23
C THR A 111 -18.36 9.48 -11.64
N ILE A 112 -17.25 9.96 -12.22
CA ILE A 112 -16.82 9.46 -13.53
C ILE A 112 -16.46 7.98 -13.48
N VAL A 113 -16.91 7.22 -14.49
CA VAL A 113 -16.53 5.83 -14.74
C VAL A 113 -15.64 5.80 -15.99
N PRO A 114 -14.32 5.54 -15.85
CA PRO A 114 -13.42 5.40 -16.98
C PRO A 114 -13.79 4.22 -17.88
N LYS A 115 -13.17 4.12 -19.07
CA LYS A 115 -13.32 2.96 -19.95
C LYS A 115 -12.13 2.03 -19.85
N ASP A 116 -12.34 0.74 -20.07
CA ASP A 116 -11.25 -0.21 -20.25
C ASP A 116 -10.31 0.24 -21.38
N GLY A 117 -9.00 0.17 -21.15
CA GLY A 117 -7.98 0.65 -22.09
C GLY A 117 -7.87 2.17 -22.21
N GLN A 118 -8.74 2.96 -21.56
CA GLN A 118 -8.62 4.42 -21.54
C GLN A 118 -7.32 4.83 -20.89
N THR A 119 -6.67 5.84 -21.45
CA THR A 119 -5.48 6.47 -20.87
C THR A 119 -5.86 7.83 -20.29
N VAL A 120 -5.30 8.15 -19.12
CA VAL A 120 -5.52 9.42 -18.40
C VAL A 120 -4.19 9.97 -17.90
N LYS A 121 -4.14 11.29 -17.70
CA LYS A 121 -2.99 11.96 -17.11
C LYS A 121 -3.22 12.16 -15.60
N VAL A 122 -2.26 11.73 -14.78
CA VAL A 122 -2.23 11.98 -13.33
C VAL A 122 -0.88 12.61 -13.00
N GLY A 123 -0.88 13.86 -12.58
CA GLY A 123 0.34 14.67 -12.48
C GLY A 123 1.09 14.68 -13.82
N ASN A 124 2.32 14.19 -13.82
CA ASN A 124 3.17 14.09 -15.02
C ASN A 124 3.18 12.69 -15.65
N GLN A 125 2.31 11.78 -15.18
CA GLN A 125 2.28 10.38 -15.63
C GLN A 125 1.07 10.14 -16.53
N GLU A 126 1.28 9.39 -17.60
CA GLU A 126 0.23 8.88 -18.49
C GLU A 126 -0.04 7.42 -18.14
N LEU A 127 -1.27 7.11 -17.74
CA LEU A 127 -1.64 5.86 -17.08
C LEU A 127 -2.89 5.25 -17.73
N LYS A 128 -2.88 3.92 -17.91
CA LYS A 128 -3.95 3.17 -18.57
C LYS A 128 -4.88 2.47 -17.58
N TRP A 129 -6.17 2.41 -17.90
CA TRP A 129 -7.17 1.63 -17.16
C TRP A 129 -7.28 0.19 -17.67
N TYR A 130 -7.51 -0.75 -16.74
CA TYR A 130 -7.75 -2.17 -17.04
C TYR A 130 -9.01 -2.63 -16.31
N ALA A 131 -9.97 -3.21 -17.03
CA ALA A 131 -11.14 -3.85 -16.45
C ALA A 131 -10.82 -5.32 -16.10
N LEU A 132 -10.74 -5.62 -14.81
CA LEU A 132 -10.27 -6.90 -14.29
C LEU A 132 -11.22 -7.50 -13.27
N ASP A 133 -11.36 -8.83 -13.33
CA ASP A 133 -11.90 -9.66 -12.27
C ASP A 133 -10.73 -10.31 -11.50
N SER A 134 -10.67 -10.11 -10.18
CA SER A 134 -9.78 -10.91 -9.33
C SER A 134 -10.29 -12.34 -9.20
N LYS A 135 -9.37 -13.31 -9.28
CA LYS A 135 -9.69 -14.72 -8.99
C LYS A 135 -9.87 -15.00 -7.50
N ALA A 136 -9.33 -14.15 -6.64
CA ALA A 136 -9.49 -14.21 -5.19
C ALA A 136 -10.55 -13.20 -4.71
N PHE A 137 -10.96 -13.29 -3.45
CA PHE A 137 -11.90 -12.32 -2.86
C PHE A 137 -11.28 -10.92 -2.73
N ASN A 138 -9.96 -10.84 -2.54
CA ASN A 138 -9.19 -9.62 -2.51
C ASN A 138 -8.54 -9.34 -3.87
N VAL A 139 -8.27 -8.07 -4.15
CA VAL A 139 -7.52 -7.61 -5.32
C VAL A 139 -6.08 -7.38 -4.89
N ASN A 140 -5.15 -8.09 -5.51
CA ASN A 140 -3.73 -8.00 -5.19
C ASN A 140 -3.00 -7.08 -6.16
N LEU A 141 -2.80 -5.83 -5.76
CA LEU A 141 -2.18 -4.78 -6.57
C LEU A 141 -0.67 -4.99 -6.76
N TYR A 142 0.00 -5.67 -5.83
CA TYR A 142 1.38 -6.12 -6.03
C TYR A 142 1.47 -7.08 -7.24
N HIS A 143 0.57 -8.07 -7.31
CA HIS A 143 0.53 -9.00 -8.44
C HIS A 143 0.11 -8.30 -9.74
N PHE A 144 -0.82 -7.35 -9.68
CA PHE A 144 -1.22 -6.56 -10.85
C PHE A 144 -0.03 -5.77 -11.41
N THR A 145 0.59 -4.92 -10.59
CA THR A 145 1.73 -4.08 -11.00
C THR A 145 2.92 -4.89 -11.48
N TYR A 146 3.20 -6.01 -10.80
CA TYR A 146 4.18 -6.99 -11.26
C TYR A 146 3.81 -7.51 -12.65
N ALA A 147 2.58 -7.99 -12.87
CA ALA A 147 2.18 -8.59 -14.14
C ALA A 147 2.23 -7.62 -15.34
N ILE A 148 2.05 -6.32 -15.12
CA ILE A 148 2.14 -5.29 -16.16
C ILE A 148 3.51 -4.60 -16.23
N ASN A 149 4.52 -5.15 -15.55
CA ASN A 149 5.89 -4.62 -15.50
C ASN A 149 5.97 -3.15 -15.07
N LYS A 150 5.24 -2.78 -14.01
CA LYS A 150 5.25 -1.44 -13.39
C LYS A 150 5.85 -1.51 -11.97
N PRO A 151 6.23 -0.36 -11.37
CA PRO A 151 6.70 -0.33 -9.98
C PRO A 151 5.70 -1.00 -9.03
N LYS A 152 6.24 -1.79 -8.09
CA LYS A 152 5.44 -2.59 -7.13
C LYS A 152 5.33 -1.95 -5.76
N TYR A 153 6.22 -1.01 -5.48
CA TYR A 153 6.39 -0.33 -4.19
C TYR A 153 6.40 1.16 -4.43
N GLY A 154 6.01 1.94 -3.42
CA GLY A 154 5.84 3.38 -3.55
C GLY A 154 4.82 3.68 -4.63
N ILE A 155 3.61 3.14 -4.48
CA ILE A 155 2.56 3.25 -5.47
C ILE A 155 1.26 3.74 -4.86
N LEU A 156 0.52 4.50 -5.65
CA LEU A 156 -0.89 4.78 -5.47
C LEU A 156 -1.63 4.19 -6.67
N VAL A 157 -2.73 3.48 -6.41
CA VAL A 157 -3.58 2.90 -7.46
C VAL A 157 -5.02 3.37 -7.28
N TRP A 158 -5.59 3.91 -8.37
CA TRP A 158 -7.00 4.27 -8.45
C TRP A 158 -7.85 3.10 -8.94
N LEU A 159 -9.06 3.01 -8.38
CA LEU A 159 -9.99 1.91 -8.56
C LEU A 159 -11.39 2.47 -8.80
N VAL A 160 -12.11 1.90 -9.77
CA VAL A 160 -13.52 2.24 -10.00
C VAL A 160 -14.30 0.96 -10.27
N THR A 161 -15.50 0.86 -9.72
CA THR A 161 -16.47 -0.15 -10.14
C THR A 161 -17.87 0.41 -10.00
N VAL A 162 -18.82 -0.23 -10.68
CA VAL A 162 -20.24 0.07 -10.59
C VAL A 162 -20.95 -1.11 -9.97
N ILE A 163 -21.87 -0.84 -9.05
CA ILE A 163 -22.82 -1.82 -8.54
C ILE A 163 -24.24 -1.38 -8.86
N ASP A 164 -25.05 -2.30 -9.35
CA ASP A 164 -26.46 -2.12 -9.60
C ASP A 164 -27.27 -2.85 -8.53
N CYS A 165 -28.14 -2.11 -7.86
CA CYS A 165 -29.06 -2.66 -6.85
C CYS A 165 -30.45 -2.84 -7.46
N PRO A 166 -31.13 -3.99 -7.26
CA PRO A 166 -32.49 -4.19 -7.76
C PRO A 166 -33.52 -3.28 -7.07
N GLU A 167 -33.22 -2.88 -5.84
CA GLU A 167 -34.01 -2.00 -4.98
C GLU A 167 -33.09 -1.07 -4.19
N GLU A 168 -33.65 -0.04 -3.56
CA GLU A 168 -32.90 0.79 -2.62
C GLU A 168 -32.64 -0.01 -1.34
N ILE A 169 -31.43 0.07 -0.81
CA ILE A 169 -31.05 -0.62 0.43
C ILE A 169 -30.51 0.42 1.40
N GLN A 170 -31.23 0.63 2.51
CA GLN A 170 -30.87 1.59 3.55
C GLN A 170 -30.04 0.93 4.64
N ASN A 171 -29.41 1.75 5.50
CA ASN A 171 -28.65 1.33 6.67
C ASN A 171 -27.49 0.35 6.38
N VAL A 172 -26.97 0.37 5.15
CA VAL A 172 -25.85 -0.48 4.78
C VAL A 172 -24.53 0.09 5.28
N ARG A 173 -23.48 -0.72 5.31
CA ARG A 173 -22.10 -0.27 5.52
C ARG A 173 -21.21 -0.76 4.40
N MET A 174 -20.34 0.10 3.89
CA MET A 174 -19.18 -0.32 3.11
C MET A 174 -18.15 -0.86 4.11
N ALA A 175 -17.74 -2.11 3.93
CA ALA A 175 -16.69 -2.75 4.71
C ALA A 175 -15.48 -3.02 3.82
N ALA A 176 -14.29 -2.63 4.29
CA ALA A 176 -13.06 -2.74 3.52
C ALA A 176 -11.89 -3.23 4.36
N GLY A 177 -10.98 -3.93 3.71
CA GLY A 177 -9.64 -4.25 4.20
C GLY A 177 -8.60 -3.76 3.19
N CYS A 178 -7.49 -3.21 3.65
CA CYS A 178 -6.43 -2.70 2.77
C CYS A 178 -5.06 -2.84 3.43
N ASN A 179 -4.05 -3.20 2.62
CA ASN A 179 -2.63 -3.01 2.91
C ASN A 179 -2.04 -1.94 1.96
N SER A 180 -1.61 -0.77 2.42
CA SER A 180 -1.66 -0.25 3.81
C SER A 180 -2.74 0.81 3.97
N GLY A 181 -2.68 1.89 3.18
CA GLY A 181 -3.64 3.00 3.24
C GLY A 181 -4.68 2.93 2.11
N SER A 182 -5.93 3.30 2.40
CA SER A 182 -6.95 3.47 1.35
C SER A 182 -8.03 4.48 1.69
N MET A 183 -8.70 4.99 0.68
CA MET A 183 -9.89 5.82 0.81
C MET A 183 -10.93 5.42 -0.22
N TRP A 184 -12.20 5.51 0.16
CA TRP A 184 -13.32 5.02 -0.61
C TRP A 184 -14.45 6.04 -0.67
N TRP A 185 -15.06 6.14 -1.85
CA TRP A 185 -16.21 6.99 -2.13
C TRP A 185 -17.34 6.16 -2.72
N LEU A 186 -18.57 6.48 -2.33
CA LEU A 186 -19.80 5.97 -2.89
C LEU A 186 -20.57 7.13 -3.50
N ASN A 187 -20.88 7.06 -4.79
CA ASN A 187 -21.65 8.08 -5.52
C ASN A 187 -21.07 9.50 -5.35
N GLY A 188 -19.75 9.61 -5.36
CA GLY A 188 -19.03 10.88 -5.20
C GLY A 188 -18.86 11.35 -3.76
N GLN A 189 -19.50 10.69 -2.79
CA GLN A 189 -19.38 11.03 -1.38
C GLN A 189 -18.35 10.12 -0.70
N GLU A 190 -17.48 10.72 0.09
CA GLU A 190 -16.55 9.95 0.91
C GLU A 190 -17.31 9.02 1.85
N SER A 191 -16.85 7.78 1.95
CA SER A 191 -17.50 6.73 2.74
C SER A 191 -16.60 6.14 3.80
N LEU A 192 -15.31 5.93 3.49
CA LEU A 192 -14.41 5.20 4.38
C LEU A 192 -12.95 5.53 4.09
N LEU A 193 -12.18 5.80 5.15
CA LEU A 193 -10.73 6.01 5.12
C LEU A 193 -10.07 4.97 6.04
N LEU A 194 -9.03 4.30 5.55
CA LEU A 194 -8.18 3.40 6.34
C LEU A 194 -6.76 3.96 6.30
N SER A 195 -6.34 4.59 7.39
CA SER A 195 -5.01 5.15 7.61
C SER A 195 -4.10 4.20 8.40
N GLY A 196 -2.81 4.47 8.38
CA GLY A 196 -1.77 3.72 9.09
C GLY A 196 -1.07 2.66 8.24
N ASP A 197 0.04 2.17 8.78
CA ASP A 197 0.73 0.97 8.29
C ASP A 197 -0.04 -0.26 8.78
N ARG A 198 -0.71 -0.96 7.87
CA ARG A 198 -1.73 -1.94 8.22
C ARG A 198 -1.68 -3.14 7.29
N ASP A 199 -2.03 -4.30 7.84
CA ASP A 199 -2.31 -5.49 7.04
C ASP A 199 -3.73 -5.47 6.46
N MET A 200 -3.89 -6.21 5.36
CA MET A 200 -5.20 -6.46 4.77
C MET A 200 -5.91 -7.52 5.60
N ILE A 201 -6.88 -7.04 6.38
CA ILE A 201 -7.83 -7.84 7.14
C ILE A 201 -9.22 -7.46 6.60
N ALA A 202 -10.00 -8.46 6.21
CA ALA A 202 -11.36 -8.22 5.74
C ALA A 202 -12.19 -7.47 6.80
N ASP A 203 -12.96 -6.48 6.36
CA ASP A 203 -13.82 -5.64 7.19
C ASP A 203 -13.11 -4.87 8.32
N ASN A 204 -11.79 -4.68 8.24
CA ASN A 204 -11.07 -3.93 9.26
C ASN A 204 -11.56 -2.47 9.37
N GLY A 205 -12.01 -1.88 8.27
CA GLY A 205 -12.71 -0.60 8.26
C GLY A 205 -14.16 -0.79 7.85
N THR A 206 -15.08 -0.07 8.51
CA THR A 206 -16.48 0.02 8.11
C THR A 206 -16.94 1.48 8.08
N SER A 207 -17.62 1.89 7.02
CA SER A 207 -18.19 3.23 6.90
C SER A 207 -19.25 3.51 7.96
N ALA A 208 -19.68 4.77 8.09
CA ALA A 208 -20.99 5.09 8.65
C ALA A 208 -22.13 4.40 7.86
N ARG A 209 -23.36 4.50 8.34
CA ARG A 209 -24.52 3.99 7.60
C ARG A 209 -24.68 4.76 6.29
N LEU A 210 -24.87 4.04 5.19
CA LEU A 210 -25.06 4.56 3.85
C LEU A 210 -26.40 4.04 3.29
N THR A 211 -26.80 4.61 2.16
CA THR A 211 -27.90 4.11 1.34
C THR A 211 -27.37 3.75 -0.04
N LEU A 212 -27.61 2.50 -0.47
CA LEU A 212 -27.44 2.11 -1.87
C LEU A 212 -28.71 2.46 -2.61
N LYS A 213 -28.61 3.30 -3.64
CA LYS A 213 -29.74 3.68 -4.49
C LYS A 213 -30.22 2.47 -5.29
N LYS A 214 -31.51 2.39 -5.59
CA LYS A 214 -32.00 1.50 -6.64
C LYS A 214 -31.28 1.82 -7.96
N GLY A 215 -30.84 0.79 -8.67
CA GLY A 215 -30.04 0.92 -9.88
C GLY A 215 -28.57 1.25 -9.58
N ARG A 216 -27.99 2.13 -10.40
CA ARG A 216 -26.55 2.38 -10.46
C ARG A 216 -26.02 3.09 -9.22
N ASN A 217 -24.97 2.53 -8.64
CA ASN A 217 -24.10 3.16 -7.65
C ASN A 217 -22.63 3.00 -8.06
N ILE A 218 -21.84 4.04 -7.86
CA ILE A 218 -20.45 4.11 -8.31
C ILE A 218 -19.55 4.08 -7.09
N ILE A 219 -18.59 3.17 -7.09
CA ILE A 219 -17.58 3.06 -6.05
C ILE A 219 -16.26 3.49 -6.65
N ARG A 220 -15.62 4.49 -6.02
CA ARG A 220 -14.24 4.85 -6.29
C ARG A 220 -13.38 4.48 -5.09
N GLY A 221 -12.18 3.98 -5.35
CA GLY A 221 -11.18 3.71 -4.34
C GLY A 221 -9.82 4.27 -4.73
N ALA A 222 -9.02 4.61 -3.74
CA ALA A 222 -7.59 4.82 -3.86
C ALA A 222 -6.89 3.92 -2.85
N VAL A 223 -5.85 3.21 -3.28
CA VAL A 223 -4.99 2.39 -2.41
C VAL A 223 -3.56 2.88 -2.55
N ILE A 224 -2.86 3.05 -1.43
CA ILE A 224 -1.46 3.50 -1.40
C ILE A 224 -0.61 2.59 -0.53
N ASN A 225 0.61 2.35 -1.00
CA ASN A 225 1.58 1.57 -0.27
C ASN A 225 3.01 2.02 -0.58
N GLY A 226 3.86 2.06 0.44
CA GLY A 226 5.31 2.20 0.31
C GLY A 226 5.94 0.84 0.02
N PRO A 227 6.66 0.22 0.96
CA PRO A 227 7.16 -1.14 0.81
C PRO A 227 6.10 -2.21 1.09
N GLY A 228 6.32 -3.43 0.59
CA GLY A 228 5.50 -4.60 0.93
C GLY A 228 4.32 -4.86 -0.01
N MET A 229 3.40 -5.71 0.44
CA MET A 229 2.25 -6.13 -0.36
C MET A 229 1.20 -5.02 -0.43
N ALA A 230 0.71 -4.71 -1.63
CA ALA A 230 -0.45 -3.84 -1.82
C ALA A 230 -1.66 -4.70 -2.22
N ASN A 231 -2.72 -4.72 -1.42
CA ASN A 231 -3.94 -5.43 -1.73
C ASN A 231 -5.14 -4.89 -0.92
N PHE A 232 -6.35 -5.17 -1.39
CA PHE A 232 -7.57 -4.72 -0.74
C PHE A 232 -8.75 -5.66 -0.97
N CYS A 233 -9.80 -5.53 -0.17
CA CYS A 233 -11.11 -6.12 -0.43
C CYS A 233 -12.20 -5.14 0.01
N VAL A 234 -13.35 -5.17 -0.68
CA VAL A 234 -14.52 -4.34 -0.34
C VAL A 234 -15.80 -5.17 -0.50
N ARG A 235 -16.75 -4.98 0.41
CA ARG A 235 -18.12 -5.49 0.32
C ARG A 235 -19.11 -4.52 0.98
N PHE A 236 -20.40 -4.78 0.80
CA PHE A 236 -21.44 -4.12 1.58
C PHE A 236 -22.05 -5.10 2.58
N LEU A 237 -22.32 -4.59 3.77
CA LEU A 237 -23.03 -5.27 4.85
C LEU A 237 -24.39 -4.61 5.04
N ASP A 238 -25.43 -5.39 5.29
CA ASP A 238 -26.75 -4.89 5.65
C ASP A 238 -26.81 -4.38 7.10
N GLU A 239 -27.98 -3.96 7.54
CA GLU A 239 -28.18 -3.43 8.89
C GLU A 239 -27.91 -4.44 10.01
N TYR A 240 -27.92 -5.74 9.69
CA TYR A 240 -27.61 -6.84 10.60
C TYR A 240 -26.14 -7.28 10.51
N GLY A 241 -25.33 -6.61 9.68
CA GLY A 241 -23.92 -6.95 9.46
C GLY A 241 -23.71 -8.14 8.53
N LEU A 242 -24.74 -8.60 7.82
CA LEU A 242 -24.63 -9.71 6.87
C LEU A 242 -24.24 -9.19 5.47
N PRO A 243 -23.47 -9.97 4.69
CA PRO A 243 -23.06 -9.51 3.36
C PRO A 243 -24.22 -9.39 2.37
N ILE A 244 -24.28 -8.26 1.67
CA ILE A 244 -25.25 -8.03 0.59
C ILE A 244 -24.73 -8.68 -0.69
N LYS A 245 -25.44 -9.72 -1.16
CA LYS A 245 -25.03 -10.53 -2.33
C LYS A 245 -25.88 -10.29 -3.56
N LYS A 246 -27.07 -9.70 -3.42
CA LYS A 246 -27.99 -9.41 -4.52
C LYS A 246 -27.63 -8.08 -5.21
N LEU A 247 -26.40 -8.00 -5.69
CA LEU A 247 -25.86 -6.84 -6.43
C LEU A 247 -25.39 -7.31 -7.81
N GLY A 248 -25.53 -6.46 -8.83
CA GLY A 248 -24.89 -6.66 -10.13
C GLY A 248 -23.62 -5.79 -10.22
N ILE A 249 -22.46 -6.39 -10.40
CA ILE A 249 -21.19 -5.67 -10.54
C ILE A 249 -20.84 -5.51 -12.02
N SER A 250 -20.62 -4.27 -12.46
CA SER A 250 -20.06 -3.92 -13.77
C SER A 250 -18.86 -2.99 -13.62
N TYR A 251 -18.13 -2.80 -14.71
CA TYR A 251 -17.08 -1.78 -14.81
C TYR A 251 -17.50 -0.60 -15.70
N GLN A 252 -18.75 -0.61 -16.19
CA GLN A 252 -19.30 0.36 -17.13
C GLN A 252 -20.73 0.75 -16.77
#